data_AF-A0AAN6LSR3-F1
#
_entry.id   AF-A0AAN6LSR3-F1
#
_cell.length_a   1.000
_cell.length_b   1.000
_cell.length_c   1.000
_cell.angle_alpha   90.00
_cell.angle_beta   90.00
_cell.angle_gamma   90.00
#
_symmetry.space_group_name_H-M   'P 1'
#
loop_
_entity.id
_entity.type
_entity.pdbx_description
1 polymer ?
#
loop_
_entity_poly.entity_id
_entity_poly.type
_entity_poly.pdbx_seq_one_letter_code
_entity_poly.pdbx_strand_id
1 'polypeptide(L)'
;MAGFNWHDIRGIEGTGFVRTLRTLLTNHLPKMTPGIRNITERAFAEEVGDSGTVNGLAISKRVVTDICGLAFFGRDQPCRYNEDVLYGAEILRIIPQFLVPIAGRIVPHFFRTQHKVYAGLTELFERRMNSCLIEKEKDVCQWILETSPRDPNGAPKWSADRMAMEVMAVWFGSVQGLATTLTFALYNLCDHPECIAPLRKEVLGPQGARFLVEGEGLPLMDSFFKECARWTPVESVTSRRAAMQDFTFSDGTVLKKGEWVAAALGPMLQDNSLYPKSKVFDGFRFADPKYTEATDCVQPEGPSKFTDVLEKYQIWGTGKITCPGRFFVSYVMKQVFFHILENYEPSMEGKGEKHTFAWRTLSLPRPGIEVTFAERSDEKTDA
;
A
#
# COMPACT_ATOMS: atom_id res chain seq x y z
N MET A 1 10.20 -23.88 -1.43
CA MET A 1 10.65 -22.54 -1.86
C MET A 1 12.00 -22.71 -2.53
N ALA A 2 12.17 -22.20 -3.75
CA ALA A 2 13.45 -22.31 -4.46
C ALA A 2 14.51 -21.44 -3.77
N GLY A 3 15.23 -22.01 -2.80
CA GLY A 3 16.52 -21.49 -2.33
C GLY A 3 16.57 -20.05 -1.82
N PHE A 4 15.47 -19.46 -1.35
CA PHE A 4 15.46 -18.08 -0.84
C PHE A 4 16.20 -17.97 0.51
N ASN A 5 17.52 -17.95 0.46
CA ASN A 5 18.38 -17.55 1.58
C ASN A 5 18.75 -16.08 1.37
N TRP A 6 17.95 -15.19 1.95
CA TRP A 6 18.24 -13.77 1.98
C TRP A 6 19.15 -13.44 3.18
N HIS A 7 20.42 -13.14 2.91
CA HIS A 7 21.30 -12.52 3.88
C HIS A 7 21.28 -11.01 3.65
N ASP A 8 20.52 -10.29 4.48
CA ASP A 8 20.38 -8.83 4.40
C ASP A 8 21.68 -8.14 4.83
N ILE A 9 22.61 -7.91 3.91
CA ILE A 9 23.77 -7.01 4.16
C ILE A 9 23.34 -5.59 3.80
N ARG A 10 22.44 -5.03 4.62
CA ARG A 10 21.78 -3.75 4.32
C ARG A 10 22.77 -2.57 4.44
N GLY A 11 23.15 -2.03 3.28
CA GLY A 11 23.98 -0.85 3.12
C GLY A 11 24.27 -0.59 1.64
N ILE A 12 24.94 -1.54 0.98
CA ILE A 12 25.26 -1.45 -0.46
C ILE A 12 24.11 -2.00 -1.32
N GLU A 13 23.39 -3.02 -0.85
CA GLU A 13 22.38 -3.72 -1.65
C GLU A 13 20.97 -3.12 -1.56
N GLY A 14 20.60 -2.53 -0.41
CA GLY A 14 19.26 -1.96 -0.21
C GLY A 14 19.07 -0.55 -0.80
N THR A 15 20.15 0.13 -1.21
CA THR A 15 20.09 1.51 -1.72
C THR A 15 19.45 1.61 -3.09
N GLY A 16 19.74 0.66 -3.99
CA GLY A 16 19.15 0.61 -5.32
C GLY A 16 17.63 0.48 -5.24
N PHE A 17 17.16 -0.45 -4.42
CA PHE A 17 15.74 -0.65 -4.15
C PHE A 17 15.03 0.62 -3.62
N VAL A 18 15.59 1.24 -2.57
CA VAL A 18 15.02 2.47 -2.00
C VAL A 18 15.02 3.60 -3.03
N ARG A 19 16.07 3.73 -3.84
CA ARG A 19 16.14 4.71 -4.93
C ARG A 19 15.06 4.48 -5.99
N THR A 20 14.84 3.23 -6.40
CA THR A 20 13.79 2.89 -7.36
C THR A 20 12.42 3.36 -6.88
N LEU A 21 12.00 2.98 -5.67
CA LEU A 21 10.65 3.33 -5.20
C LEU A 21 10.53 4.80 -4.75
N ARG A 22 11.46 5.26 -3.91
CA ARG A 22 11.37 6.57 -3.25
C ARG A 22 11.72 7.72 -4.18
N THR A 23 12.46 7.47 -5.25
CA THR A 23 12.94 8.54 -6.15
C THR A 23 12.40 8.34 -7.55
N LEU A 24 12.73 7.23 -8.22
CA LEU A 24 12.40 7.06 -9.63
C LEU A 24 10.89 6.89 -9.86
N LEU A 25 10.27 5.95 -9.15
CA LEU A 25 8.82 5.74 -9.20
C LEU A 25 8.06 6.98 -8.72
N THR A 26 8.47 7.56 -7.59
CA THR A 26 7.81 8.75 -7.03
C THR A 26 7.81 9.93 -8.01
N ASN A 27 8.94 10.20 -8.67
CA ASN A 27 9.03 11.26 -9.69
C ASN A 27 8.28 10.94 -10.98
N HIS A 28 7.97 9.66 -11.22
CA HIS A 28 7.24 9.22 -12.40
C HIS A 28 5.72 9.25 -12.20
N LEU A 29 5.23 9.30 -10.96
CA LEU A 29 3.79 9.24 -10.63
C LEU A 29 2.91 10.18 -11.47
N PRO A 30 3.23 11.48 -11.65
CA PRO A 30 2.36 12.37 -12.45
C PRO A 30 2.24 11.95 -13.92
N LYS A 31 3.25 11.27 -14.47
CA LYS A 31 3.21 10.76 -15.85
C LYS A 31 2.34 9.51 -15.97
N MET A 32 2.06 8.84 -14.86
CA MET A 32 1.21 7.66 -14.79
C MET A 32 -0.28 8.00 -14.61
N THR A 33 -0.64 9.26 -14.29
CA THR A 33 -2.03 9.70 -14.10
C THR A 33 -2.99 9.15 -15.16
N PRO A 34 -2.71 9.28 -16.47
CA PRO A 34 -3.68 8.86 -17.49
C PRO A 34 -3.92 7.36 -17.47
N GLY A 35 -2.85 6.56 -17.29
CA GLY A 35 -2.95 5.11 -17.20
C GLY A 35 -3.67 4.64 -15.93
N ILE A 36 -3.40 5.29 -14.80
CA ILE A 36 -4.08 4.98 -13.53
C ILE A 36 -5.57 5.30 -13.61
N ARG A 37 -5.93 6.46 -14.16
CA ARG A 37 -7.33 6.85 -14.35
C ARG A 37 -8.06 5.88 -15.26
N ASN A 38 -7.48 5.53 -16.41
CA ASN A 38 -8.08 4.56 -17.33
C ASN A 38 -8.29 3.18 -16.69
N ILE A 39 -7.30 2.68 -15.93
CA ILE A 39 -7.44 1.41 -15.19
C ILE A 39 -8.57 1.51 -14.15
N THR A 40 -8.65 2.62 -13.42
CA THR A 40 -9.67 2.84 -12.39
C THR A 40 -11.06 2.89 -13.03
N GLU A 41 -11.25 3.74 -14.04
CA GLU A 41 -12.51 3.88 -14.79
C GLU A 41 -12.98 2.53 -15.36
N ARG A 42 -12.07 1.78 -15.99
CA ARG A 42 -12.38 0.45 -16.55
C ARG A 42 -12.76 -0.55 -15.47
N ALA A 43 -12.00 -0.62 -14.38
CA ALA A 43 -12.30 -1.55 -13.29
C ALA A 43 -13.63 -1.23 -12.61
N PHE A 44 -13.97 0.05 -12.41
CA PHE A 44 -15.28 0.44 -11.87
C PHE A 44 -16.41 0.11 -12.85
N ALA A 45 -16.25 0.39 -14.14
CA ALA A 45 -17.24 0.04 -15.16
C ALA A 45 -17.48 -1.48 -15.25
N GLU A 46 -16.43 -2.30 -15.17
CA GLU A 46 -16.52 -3.76 -15.24
C GLU A 46 -17.16 -4.38 -13.97
N GLU A 47 -16.79 -3.89 -12.78
CA GLU A 47 -17.10 -4.56 -11.51
C GLU A 47 -18.34 -3.98 -10.79
N VAL A 48 -18.61 -2.68 -10.92
CA VAL A 48 -19.83 -2.06 -10.39
C VAL A 48 -21.03 -2.42 -11.27
N GLY A 49 -20.83 -2.32 -12.59
CA GLY A 49 -21.81 -2.68 -13.62
C GLY A 49 -23.20 -2.05 -13.39
N ASP A 50 -24.22 -2.72 -13.92
CA ASP A 50 -25.62 -2.25 -13.81
C ASP A 50 -26.20 -2.39 -12.39
N SER A 51 -25.57 -3.22 -11.55
CA SER A 51 -26.04 -3.48 -10.17
C SER A 51 -25.80 -2.30 -9.23
N GLY A 52 -24.85 -1.42 -9.59
CA GLY A 52 -24.39 -0.34 -8.73
C GLY A 52 -23.68 -0.80 -7.45
N THR A 53 -23.52 -2.11 -7.19
CA THR A 53 -23.03 -2.64 -5.92
C THR A 53 -21.96 -3.70 -6.13
N VAL A 54 -20.87 -3.62 -5.36
CA VAL A 54 -19.71 -4.51 -5.52
C VAL A 54 -19.07 -4.81 -4.16
N ASN A 55 -18.42 -5.97 -4.04
CA ASN A 55 -17.61 -6.26 -2.87
C ASN A 55 -16.44 -5.26 -2.75
N GLY A 56 -16.39 -4.49 -1.66
CA GLY A 56 -15.41 -3.40 -1.48
C GLY A 56 -13.95 -3.85 -1.50
N LEU A 57 -13.66 -5.04 -0.96
CA LEU A 57 -12.31 -5.62 -1.01
C LEU A 57 -11.96 -6.13 -2.42
N ALA A 58 -12.92 -6.70 -3.14
CA ALA A 58 -12.71 -7.20 -4.50
C ALA A 58 -12.33 -6.05 -5.46
N ILE A 59 -13.13 -4.98 -5.49
CA ILE A 59 -12.84 -3.81 -6.35
C ILE A 59 -11.52 -3.15 -5.97
N SER A 60 -11.24 -2.99 -4.66
CA SER A 60 -9.98 -2.42 -4.17
C SER A 60 -8.78 -3.25 -4.63
N LYS A 61 -8.86 -4.58 -4.48
CA LYS A 61 -7.80 -5.49 -4.93
C LYS A 61 -7.61 -5.45 -6.44
N ARG A 62 -8.71 -5.43 -7.21
CA ARG A 62 -8.66 -5.40 -8.67
C ARG A 62 -7.93 -4.15 -9.17
N VAL A 63 -8.41 -2.97 -8.78
CA VAL A 63 -7.83 -1.67 -9.15
C VAL A 63 -6.36 -1.58 -8.75
N VAL A 64 -6.04 -1.94 -7.49
CA VAL A 64 -4.66 -1.87 -6.99
C VAL A 64 -3.73 -2.84 -7.71
N THR A 65 -4.18 -4.06 -8.02
CA THR A 65 -3.37 -5.06 -8.73
C THR A 65 -3.05 -4.57 -10.13
N ASP A 66 -4.03 -4.03 -10.85
CA ASP A 66 -3.85 -3.55 -12.22
C ASP A 66 -2.94 -2.29 -12.26
N ILE A 67 -3.10 -1.36 -11.31
CA ILE A 67 -2.21 -0.19 -11.17
C ILE A 67 -0.78 -0.60 -10.78
N CYS A 68 -0.62 -1.59 -9.88
CA CYS A 68 0.69 -2.15 -9.58
C CYS A 68 1.29 -2.83 -10.82
N GLY A 69 0.49 -3.52 -11.63
CA GLY A 69 0.90 -4.04 -12.93
C GLY A 69 1.53 -2.95 -13.79
N LEU A 70 0.79 -1.85 -13.99
CA LEU A 70 1.26 -0.71 -14.77
C LEU A 70 2.59 -0.16 -14.23
N ALA A 71 2.69 0.02 -12.91
CA ALA A 71 3.90 0.54 -12.27
C ALA A 71 5.12 -0.38 -12.41
N PHE A 72 4.92 -1.69 -12.33
CA PHE A 72 6.02 -2.65 -12.28
C PHE A 72 6.43 -3.18 -13.65
N PHE A 73 5.48 -3.30 -14.57
CA PHE A 73 5.66 -3.98 -15.86
C PHE A 73 5.31 -3.10 -17.06
N GLY A 74 4.87 -1.85 -16.83
CA GLY A 74 4.44 -0.94 -17.89
C GLY A 74 3.07 -1.29 -18.51
N ARG A 75 2.37 -2.29 -17.96
CA ARG A 75 1.05 -2.76 -18.42
C ARG A 75 0.26 -3.33 -17.26
N ASP A 76 -1.06 -3.27 -17.33
CA ASP A 76 -1.90 -4.02 -16.41
C ASP A 76 -1.59 -5.53 -16.51
N GLN A 77 -1.45 -6.18 -15.36
CA GLN A 77 -1.16 -7.60 -15.31
C GLN A 77 -1.83 -8.21 -14.09
N PRO A 78 -3.05 -8.75 -14.22
CA PRO A 78 -3.71 -9.43 -13.11
C PRO A 78 -2.84 -10.62 -12.69
N CYS A 79 -2.51 -10.66 -11.40
CA CYS A 79 -1.56 -11.61 -10.86
C CYS A 79 -2.02 -12.12 -9.49
N ARG A 80 -2.30 -13.43 -9.39
CA ARG A 80 -2.73 -14.09 -8.14
C ARG A 80 -1.58 -14.46 -7.21
N TYR A 81 -0.36 -14.07 -7.54
CA TYR A 81 0.85 -14.41 -6.77
C TYR A 81 0.74 -14.03 -5.29
N ASN A 82 0.17 -12.87 -4.96
CA ASN A 82 0.07 -12.45 -3.56
C ASN A 82 -0.88 -13.32 -2.73
N GLU A 83 -1.97 -13.80 -3.33
CA GLU A 83 -2.91 -14.70 -2.66
C GLU A 83 -2.25 -16.05 -2.36
N ASP A 84 -1.56 -16.61 -3.36
CA ASP A 84 -0.82 -17.85 -3.26
C ASP A 84 0.24 -17.79 -2.14
N VAL A 85 1.00 -16.70 -2.08
CA VAL A 85 2.02 -16.50 -1.03
C VAL A 85 1.38 -16.37 0.36
N LEU A 86 0.29 -15.61 0.49
CA LEU A 86 -0.41 -15.43 1.77
C LEU A 86 -1.00 -16.76 2.27
N TYR A 87 -1.75 -17.47 1.43
CA TYR A 87 -2.33 -18.75 1.80
C TYR A 87 -1.24 -19.77 2.13
N GLY A 88 -0.19 -19.86 1.31
CA GLY A 88 0.95 -20.73 1.59
C GLY A 88 1.63 -20.40 2.93
N ALA A 89 1.86 -19.12 3.22
CA ALA A 89 2.48 -18.69 4.48
C ALA A 89 1.60 -19.00 5.69
N GLU A 90 0.29 -18.75 5.63
CA GLU A 90 -0.63 -19.03 6.73
C GLU A 90 -0.80 -20.53 6.98
N ILE A 91 -0.88 -21.35 5.92
CA ILE A 91 -0.88 -22.81 6.06
C ILE A 91 0.38 -23.28 6.82
N LEU A 92 1.56 -22.82 6.41
CA LEU A 92 2.82 -23.21 7.07
C LEU A 92 2.93 -22.71 8.52
N ARG A 93 2.24 -21.61 8.87
CA ARG A 93 2.24 -21.04 10.23
C ARG A 93 1.31 -21.78 11.20
N ILE A 94 0.24 -22.39 10.69
CA ILE A 94 -0.76 -23.10 11.51
C ILE A 94 -0.37 -24.58 11.66
N ILE A 95 0.37 -25.14 10.70
CA ILE A 95 0.81 -26.53 10.73
C ILE A 95 1.83 -26.76 11.88
N PRO A 96 1.67 -27.83 12.68
CA PRO A 96 2.65 -28.22 13.70
C PRO A 96 4.06 -28.39 13.13
N GLN A 97 5.07 -27.98 13.89
CA GLN A 97 6.47 -27.91 13.42
C GLN A 97 6.99 -29.23 12.82
N PHE A 98 6.55 -30.38 13.32
CA PHE A 98 6.96 -31.70 12.81
C PHE A 98 6.40 -32.04 11.42
N LEU A 99 5.31 -31.39 10.99
CA LEU A 99 4.70 -31.56 9.66
C LEU A 99 5.22 -30.55 8.63
N VAL A 100 5.92 -29.50 9.06
CA VAL A 100 6.48 -28.46 8.17
C VAL A 100 7.36 -29.03 7.04
N PRO A 101 8.22 -30.04 7.25
CA PRO A 101 9.01 -30.63 6.16
C PRO A 101 8.15 -31.31 5.09
N ILE A 102 7.02 -31.89 5.48
CA ILE A 102 6.08 -32.55 4.56
C ILE A 102 5.27 -31.49 3.81
N ALA A 103 4.65 -30.57 4.56
CA ALA A 103 3.88 -29.47 4.00
C ALA A 103 4.73 -28.61 3.04
N GLY A 104 5.99 -28.33 3.39
CA GLY A 104 6.92 -27.56 2.56
C GLY A 104 7.24 -28.20 1.20
N ARG A 105 7.07 -29.52 1.04
CA ARG A 105 7.18 -30.23 -0.25
C ARG A 105 5.88 -30.20 -1.05
N ILE A 106 4.74 -30.18 -0.34
CA ILE A 106 3.40 -30.25 -0.92
C ILE A 106 2.89 -28.86 -1.36
N VAL A 107 3.02 -27.85 -0.50
CA VAL A 107 2.54 -26.48 -0.70
C VAL A 107 2.95 -25.89 -2.07
N PRO A 108 4.20 -26.03 -2.55
CA PRO A 108 4.60 -25.52 -3.86
C PRO A 108 3.86 -26.16 -5.04
N HIS A 109 3.31 -27.38 -4.90
CA HIS A 109 2.54 -28.01 -5.97
C HIS A 109 1.19 -27.34 -6.22
N PHE A 110 0.61 -26.70 -5.19
CA PHE A 110 -0.65 -25.99 -5.26
C PHE A 110 -0.48 -24.52 -5.67
N PHE A 111 0.65 -23.90 -5.34
CA PHE A 111 0.93 -22.48 -5.60
C PHE A 111 1.92 -22.28 -6.75
N ARG A 112 1.56 -22.77 -7.95
CA ARG A 112 2.42 -22.72 -9.14
C ARG A 112 2.59 -21.32 -9.72
N THR A 113 1.76 -20.34 -9.34
CA THR A 113 1.85 -18.96 -9.84
C THR A 113 3.19 -18.34 -9.50
N GLN A 114 3.74 -18.64 -8.32
CA GLN A 114 5.07 -18.18 -7.92
C GLN A 114 6.16 -18.59 -8.92
N HIS A 115 6.13 -19.84 -9.40
CA HIS A 115 7.09 -20.33 -10.38
C HIS A 115 6.93 -19.63 -11.74
N LYS A 116 5.70 -19.40 -12.18
CA LYS A 116 5.42 -18.69 -13.44
C LYS A 116 5.88 -17.23 -13.39
N VAL A 117 5.58 -16.53 -12.29
CA VAL A 117 6.00 -15.15 -12.09
C VAL A 117 7.52 -15.06 -12.01
N TYR A 118 8.16 -15.95 -11.26
CA TYR A 118 9.62 -16.01 -11.18
C TYR A 118 10.25 -16.21 -12.56
N ALA A 119 9.82 -17.24 -13.31
CA ALA A 119 10.37 -17.53 -14.63
C ALA A 119 10.17 -16.36 -15.61
N GLY A 120 8.97 -15.78 -15.65
CA GLY A 120 8.68 -14.64 -16.52
C GLY A 120 9.47 -13.38 -16.16
N LEU A 121 9.74 -13.15 -14.87
CA LEU A 121 10.59 -12.05 -14.42
C LEU A 121 12.06 -12.28 -14.75
N THR A 122 12.57 -13.50 -14.55
CA THR A 122 13.94 -13.85 -14.94
C THR A 122 14.13 -13.63 -16.44
N GLU A 123 13.23 -14.14 -17.28
CA GLU A 123 13.27 -13.93 -18.74
C GLU A 123 13.19 -12.44 -19.11
N LEU A 124 12.33 -11.66 -18.43
CA LEU A 124 12.24 -10.21 -18.61
C LEU A 124 13.59 -9.52 -18.33
N PHE A 125 14.24 -9.88 -17.22
CA PHE A 125 15.54 -9.30 -16.85
C PHE A 125 16.64 -9.73 -17.80
N GLU A 126 16.70 -11.00 -18.20
CA GLU A 126 17.66 -11.48 -19.20
C GLU A 126 17.52 -10.72 -20.53
N ARG A 127 16.28 -10.53 -20.99
CA ARG A 127 16.00 -9.75 -22.20
C ARG A 127 16.46 -8.30 -22.06
N ARG A 128 16.15 -7.64 -20.94
CA ARG A 128 16.51 -6.23 -20.70
C ARG A 128 18.01 -6.01 -20.49
N MET A 129 18.71 -6.97 -19.87
CA MET A 129 20.16 -6.92 -19.71
C MET A 129 20.90 -7.01 -21.05
N ASN A 130 20.36 -7.79 -21.99
CA ASN A 130 20.94 -7.97 -23.33
C ASN A 130 20.41 -6.96 -24.36
N SER A 131 19.49 -6.09 -23.96
CA SER A 131 18.87 -5.11 -24.85
C SER A 131 19.79 -3.90 -25.08
N CYS A 132 19.97 -3.54 -26.35
CA CYS A 132 20.65 -2.30 -26.77
C CYS A 132 19.66 -1.17 -27.12
N LEU A 133 18.39 -1.28 -26.69
CA LEU A 133 17.38 -0.25 -26.97
C LEU A 133 17.79 1.10 -26.36
N ILE A 134 17.68 2.16 -27.18
CA ILE A 134 17.99 3.53 -26.79
C ILE A 134 16.93 4.06 -25.82
N GLU A 135 15.65 3.81 -26.13
CA GLU A 135 14.55 4.12 -25.23
C GLU A 135 14.20 2.90 -24.38
N LYS A 136 14.31 3.08 -23.06
CA LYS A 136 14.05 2.05 -22.06
C LYS A 136 12.71 2.28 -21.39
N GLU A 137 12.09 1.19 -20.93
CA GLU A 137 10.82 1.23 -20.24
C GLU A 137 10.93 2.01 -18.91
N LYS A 138 9.87 2.71 -18.53
CA LYS A 138 9.84 3.55 -17.32
C LYS A 138 9.02 2.87 -16.24
N ASP A 139 9.46 1.67 -15.85
CA ASP A 139 8.81 0.83 -14.85
C ASP A 139 9.79 0.36 -13.75
N VAL A 140 9.24 -0.18 -12.66
CA VAL A 140 10.04 -0.64 -11.51
C VAL A 140 11.07 -1.70 -11.89
N CYS A 141 10.75 -2.61 -12.83
CA CYS A 141 11.70 -3.64 -13.25
C CYS A 141 12.93 -2.99 -13.92
N GLN A 142 12.72 -2.04 -14.83
CA GLN A 142 13.81 -1.36 -15.52
C GLN A 142 14.66 -0.54 -14.53
N TRP A 143 14.02 0.14 -13.59
CA TRP A 143 14.74 0.91 -12.57
C TRP A 143 15.49 0.03 -11.58
N ILE A 144 14.99 -1.16 -11.21
CA ILE A 144 15.75 -2.13 -10.41
C ILE A 144 17.02 -2.56 -11.15
N LEU A 145 16.93 -2.86 -12.44
CA LEU A 145 18.10 -3.18 -13.26
C LEU A 145 19.12 -2.03 -13.28
N GLU A 146 18.66 -0.79 -13.45
CA GLU A 146 19.53 0.39 -13.53
C GLU A 146 20.17 0.77 -12.20
N THR A 147 19.45 0.59 -11.10
CA THR A 147 19.90 0.92 -9.75
C THR A 147 20.60 -0.23 -9.03
N SER A 148 20.59 -1.43 -9.61
CA SER A 148 21.32 -2.58 -9.08
C SER A 148 22.83 -2.28 -8.96
N PRO A 149 23.51 -2.81 -7.93
CA PRO A 149 24.94 -2.61 -7.74
C PRO A 149 25.74 -2.99 -8.99
N ARG A 150 26.72 -2.15 -9.37
CA ARG A 150 27.59 -2.38 -10.52
C ARG A 150 28.98 -2.86 -10.10
N ASP A 151 29.60 -3.67 -10.94
CA ASP A 151 31.01 -4.06 -10.82
C ASP A 151 31.94 -2.92 -11.31
N PRO A 152 33.27 -3.05 -11.14
CA PRO A 152 34.21 -2.02 -11.61
C PRO A 152 34.17 -1.76 -13.12
N ASN A 153 33.64 -2.71 -13.90
CA ASN A 153 33.49 -2.61 -15.36
C ASN A 153 32.12 -2.05 -15.79
N GLY A 154 31.24 -1.72 -14.83
CA GLY A 154 29.90 -1.18 -15.06
C GLY A 154 28.81 -2.23 -15.30
N ALA A 155 29.13 -3.52 -15.25
CA ALA A 155 28.16 -4.60 -15.41
C ALA A 155 27.30 -4.77 -14.13
N PRO A 156 26.01 -5.17 -14.25
CA PRO A 156 25.18 -5.51 -13.09
C PRO A 156 25.83 -6.64 -12.27
N LYS A 157 25.97 -6.45 -10.95
CA LYS A 157 26.39 -7.52 -10.04
C LYS A 157 25.28 -8.52 -9.76
N TRP A 158 24.02 -8.07 -9.83
CA TRP A 158 22.86 -8.92 -9.61
C TRP A 158 22.55 -9.73 -10.87
N SER A 159 22.31 -11.03 -10.69
CA SER A 159 21.76 -11.88 -11.75
C SER A 159 20.30 -11.55 -12.03
N ALA A 160 19.80 -11.98 -13.20
CA ALA A 160 18.39 -11.89 -13.53
C ALA A 160 17.50 -12.54 -12.47
N ASP A 161 17.89 -13.72 -11.97
CA ASP A 161 17.19 -14.41 -10.87
C ASP A 161 17.13 -13.58 -9.59
N ARG A 162 18.24 -12.91 -9.23
CA ARG A 162 18.26 -12.04 -8.06
C ARG A 162 17.29 -10.88 -8.24
N MET A 163 17.32 -10.21 -9.38
CA MET A 163 16.42 -9.09 -9.67
C MET A 163 14.94 -9.52 -9.71
N ALA A 164 14.65 -10.71 -10.25
CA ALA A 164 13.31 -11.29 -10.22
C ALA A 164 12.82 -11.48 -8.78
N MET A 165 13.64 -12.02 -7.89
CA MET A 165 13.28 -12.18 -6.47
C MET A 165 13.03 -10.85 -5.76
N GLU A 166 13.82 -9.82 -6.06
CA GLU A 166 13.59 -8.46 -5.52
C GLU A 166 12.22 -7.94 -5.97
N VAL A 167 11.93 -7.97 -7.27
CA VAL A 167 10.64 -7.53 -7.82
C VAL A 167 9.48 -8.29 -7.18
N MET A 168 9.59 -9.61 -7.02
CA MET A 168 8.57 -10.44 -6.38
C MET A 168 8.31 -10.05 -4.92
N ALA A 169 9.36 -9.78 -4.14
CA ALA A 169 9.22 -9.35 -2.75
C ALA A 169 8.52 -7.99 -2.65
N VAL A 170 8.84 -7.08 -3.57
CA VAL A 170 8.29 -5.73 -3.60
C VAL A 170 6.83 -5.74 -4.06
N TRP A 171 6.54 -6.48 -5.13
CA TRP A 171 5.19 -6.71 -5.61
C TRP A 171 4.28 -7.30 -4.50
N PHE A 172 4.81 -8.27 -3.74
CA PHE A 172 4.11 -8.84 -2.59
C PHE A 172 3.72 -7.74 -1.58
N GLY A 173 4.67 -6.88 -1.21
CA GLY A 173 4.42 -5.77 -0.28
C GLY A 173 3.49 -4.69 -0.84
N SER A 174 3.47 -4.47 -2.15
CA SER A 174 2.74 -3.37 -2.80
C SER A 174 1.25 -3.61 -2.92
N VAL A 175 0.78 -4.82 -3.23
CA VAL A 175 -0.66 -5.02 -3.55
C VAL A 175 -1.51 -5.22 -2.30
N GLN A 176 -1.14 -6.16 -1.41
CA GLN A 176 -2.05 -6.57 -0.32
C GLN A 176 -2.28 -5.44 0.70
N GLY A 177 -1.20 -4.78 1.14
CA GLY A 177 -1.28 -3.70 2.12
C GLY A 177 -2.04 -2.48 1.58
N LEU A 178 -1.76 -2.10 0.33
CA LEU A 178 -2.44 -1.00 -0.36
C LEU A 178 -3.93 -1.30 -0.57
N ALA A 179 -4.28 -2.47 -1.11
CA ALA A 179 -5.68 -2.85 -1.33
C ALA A 179 -6.47 -2.84 -0.01
N THR A 180 -5.89 -3.39 1.06
CA THR A 180 -6.52 -3.40 2.39
C THR A 180 -6.72 -1.97 2.94
N THR A 181 -5.71 -1.11 2.81
CA THR A 181 -5.78 0.29 3.27
C THR A 181 -6.81 1.09 2.47
N LEU A 182 -6.89 0.86 1.16
CA LEU A 182 -7.89 1.45 0.28
C LEU A 182 -9.31 1.01 0.67
N THR A 183 -9.50 -0.29 0.95
CA THR A 183 -10.78 -0.82 1.42
C THR A 183 -11.21 -0.20 2.74
N PHE A 184 -10.29 -0.05 3.72
CA PHE A 184 -10.62 0.61 4.98
C PHE A 184 -10.95 2.09 4.79
N ALA A 185 -10.24 2.80 3.94
CA ALA A 185 -10.60 4.18 3.61
C ALA A 185 -12.00 4.27 2.97
N LEU A 186 -12.35 3.32 2.09
CA LEU A 186 -13.66 3.28 1.44
C LEU A 186 -14.78 3.04 2.46
N TYR A 187 -14.60 2.09 3.39
CA TYR A 187 -15.57 1.84 4.46
C TYR A 187 -15.71 3.05 5.38
N ASN A 188 -14.60 3.66 5.79
CA ASN A 188 -14.64 4.88 6.59
C ASN A 188 -15.34 6.03 5.84
N LEU A 189 -15.20 6.14 4.52
CA LEU A 189 -15.92 7.16 3.74
C LEU A 189 -17.44 6.93 3.78
N CYS A 190 -17.87 5.68 3.72
CA CYS A 190 -19.29 5.31 3.81
C CYS A 190 -19.84 5.49 5.25
N ASP A 191 -19.05 5.20 6.28
CA ASP A 191 -19.41 5.41 7.68
C ASP A 191 -19.44 6.91 8.05
N HIS A 192 -18.65 7.73 7.36
CA HIS A 192 -18.50 9.17 7.60
C HIS A 192 -18.85 10.01 6.35
N PRO A 193 -20.12 9.99 5.91
CA PRO A 193 -20.56 10.72 4.71
C PRO A 193 -20.38 12.23 4.82
N GLU A 194 -20.26 12.78 6.04
CA GLU A 194 -19.89 14.17 6.28
C GLU A 194 -18.54 14.56 5.66
N CYS A 195 -17.64 13.60 5.43
CA CYS A 195 -16.36 13.83 4.76
C CYS A 195 -16.49 13.96 3.24
N ILE A 196 -17.57 13.43 2.63
CA ILE A 196 -17.73 13.36 1.17
C ILE A 196 -17.77 14.76 0.55
N ALA A 197 -18.63 15.66 1.05
CA ALA A 197 -18.80 16.97 0.46
C ALA A 197 -17.51 17.85 0.51
N PRO A 198 -16.78 17.93 1.64
CA PRO A 198 -15.49 18.65 1.68
C PRO A 198 -14.43 18.04 0.76
N LEU A 199 -14.30 16.70 0.74
CA LEU A 199 -13.33 16.02 -0.12
C LEU A 199 -13.68 16.22 -1.60
N ARG A 200 -14.95 16.15 -1.96
CA ARG A 200 -15.43 16.41 -3.33
C ARG A 200 -15.15 17.85 -3.76
N LYS A 201 -15.41 18.83 -2.89
CA LYS A 201 -15.06 20.24 -3.15
C LYS A 201 -13.57 20.42 -3.40
N GLU A 202 -12.72 19.69 -2.69
CA GLU A 202 -11.27 19.70 -2.89
C GLU A 202 -10.86 19.11 -4.26
N VAL A 203 -11.46 17.97 -4.62
CA VAL A 203 -11.24 17.25 -5.89
C VAL A 203 -11.70 18.06 -7.10
N LEU A 204 -12.86 18.71 -7.03
CA LEU A 204 -13.40 19.53 -8.13
C LEU A 204 -12.80 20.95 -8.17
N GLY A 205 -12.02 21.32 -7.16
CA GLY A 205 -11.41 22.64 -7.03
C GLY A 205 -9.98 22.74 -7.58
N PRO A 206 -9.30 23.88 -7.32
CA PRO A 206 -7.93 24.10 -7.77
C PRO A 206 -6.91 23.07 -7.29
N GLN A 207 -7.13 22.49 -6.10
CA GLN A 207 -6.24 21.45 -5.55
C GLN A 207 -6.31 20.14 -6.35
N GLY A 208 -7.50 19.76 -6.84
CA GLY A 208 -7.66 18.61 -7.70
C GLY A 208 -7.05 18.82 -9.09
N ALA A 209 -7.27 19.99 -9.70
CA ALA A 209 -6.61 20.34 -10.97
C ALA A 209 -5.08 20.29 -10.85
N ARG A 210 -4.54 20.83 -9.76
CA ARG A 210 -3.10 20.76 -9.45
C ARG A 210 -2.62 19.32 -9.28
N PHE A 211 -3.38 18.48 -8.59
CA PHE A 211 -3.02 17.07 -8.39
C PHE A 211 -2.95 16.28 -9.69
N LEU A 212 -3.88 16.51 -10.63
CA LEU A 212 -3.88 15.82 -11.92
C LEU A 212 -2.65 16.16 -12.78
N VAL A 213 -2.14 17.39 -12.68
CA VAL A 213 -0.99 17.88 -13.47
C VAL A 213 0.34 17.63 -12.78
N GLU A 214 0.46 18.03 -11.51
CA GLU A 214 1.72 18.03 -10.76
C GLU A 214 1.88 16.79 -9.87
N GLY A 215 0.80 16.08 -9.56
CA GLY A 215 0.77 15.03 -8.54
C GLY A 215 0.82 15.55 -7.11
N GLU A 216 0.71 16.87 -6.92
CA GLU A 216 0.67 17.54 -5.62
C GLU A 216 -0.70 18.14 -5.34
N GLY A 217 -1.10 18.16 -4.06
CA GLY A 217 -2.37 18.71 -3.61
C GLY A 217 -3.17 17.71 -2.80
N LEU A 218 -4.47 17.97 -2.70
CA LEU A 218 -5.45 17.20 -1.92
C LEU A 218 -5.11 17.04 -0.42
N PRO A 219 -4.86 18.14 0.31
CA PRO A 219 -4.53 18.12 1.75
C PRO A 219 -5.63 17.58 2.67
N LEU A 220 -6.91 17.79 2.37
CA LEU A 220 -8.02 17.18 3.11
C LEU A 220 -8.04 15.67 2.89
N MET A 221 -7.79 15.21 1.66
CA MET A 221 -7.68 13.78 1.37
C MET A 221 -6.47 13.13 2.04
N ASP A 222 -5.34 13.84 2.15
CA ASP A 222 -4.20 13.40 2.96
C ASP A 222 -4.59 13.23 4.43
N SER A 223 -5.32 14.19 4.99
CA SER A 223 -5.81 14.11 6.37
C SER A 223 -6.76 12.93 6.56
N PHE A 224 -7.70 12.75 5.63
CA PHE A 224 -8.68 11.68 5.66
C PHE A 224 -8.04 10.30 5.64
N PHE A 225 -7.08 10.05 4.73
CA PHE A 225 -6.35 8.79 4.69
C PHE A 225 -5.51 8.55 5.94
N LYS A 226 -4.92 9.61 6.48
CA LYS A 226 -4.15 9.54 7.71
C LYS A 226 -5.03 9.16 8.91
N GLU A 227 -6.23 9.74 9.01
CA GLU A 227 -7.20 9.33 10.02
C GLU A 227 -7.72 7.92 9.80
N CYS A 228 -8.03 7.52 8.57
CA CYS A 228 -8.46 6.16 8.25
C CYS A 228 -7.44 5.12 8.73
N ALA A 229 -6.15 5.37 8.47
CA ALA A 229 -5.09 4.46 8.88
C ALA A 229 -4.85 4.50 10.40
N ARG A 230 -5.06 5.64 11.08
CA ARG A 230 -5.06 5.72 12.56
C ARG A 230 -6.22 4.92 13.17
N TRP A 231 -7.41 5.09 12.59
CA TRP A 231 -8.67 4.51 13.07
C TRP A 231 -8.69 2.99 12.89
N THR A 232 -8.31 2.54 11.70
CA THR A 232 -8.33 1.12 11.31
C THR A 232 -6.97 0.73 10.70
N PRO A 233 -5.91 0.59 11.53
CA PRO A 233 -4.59 0.21 11.04
C PRO A 233 -4.58 -1.25 10.58
N VAL A 234 -3.90 -1.53 9.47
CA VAL A 234 -3.72 -2.89 8.91
C VAL A 234 -2.96 -3.80 9.87
N GLU A 235 -2.08 -3.25 10.71
CA GLU A 235 -1.27 -4.00 11.68
C GLU A 235 -1.42 -3.40 13.07
N SER A 236 -1.50 -4.25 14.09
CA SER A 236 -1.56 -3.84 15.49
C SER A 236 -0.18 -3.59 16.12
N VAL A 237 0.91 -4.02 15.46
CA VAL A 237 2.29 -3.79 15.90
C VAL A 237 3.18 -3.41 14.71
N THR A 238 4.24 -2.64 14.98
CA THR A 238 5.20 -2.19 13.96
C THR A 238 6.64 -2.38 14.43
N SER A 239 7.62 -2.13 13.56
CA SER A 239 9.05 -2.14 13.88
C SER A 239 9.56 -3.41 14.60
N ARG A 240 9.06 -4.58 14.18
CA ARG A 240 9.46 -5.89 14.72
C ARG A 240 10.96 -6.13 14.55
N ARG A 241 11.64 -6.58 15.61
CA ARG A 241 13.06 -6.97 15.63
C ARG A 241 13.25 -8.23 16.45
N ALA A 242 14.17 -9.08 16.02
CA ALA A 242 14.70 -10.17 16.83
C ALA A 242 16.09 -9.76 17.36
N ALA A 243 16.35 -10.01 18.64
CA ALA A 243 17.67 -9.81 19.22
C ALA A 243 18.65 -10.85 18.65
N MET A 244 19.67 -10.37 17.93
CA MET A 244 20.76 -11.22 17.43
C MET A 244 21.81 -11.52 18.51
N GLN A 245 21.83 -10.69 19.56
CA GLN A 245 22.64 -10.78 20.76
C GLN A 245 21.86 -10.15 21.92
N ASP A 246 22.26 -10.43 23.16
CA ASP A 246 21.68 -9.79 24.33
C ASP A 246 21.79 -8.25 24.21
N PHE A 247 20.71 -7.55 24.54
CA PHE A 247 20.61 -6.10 24.44
C PHE A 247 19.90 -5.54 25.66
N THR A 248 20.46 -4.48 26.26
CA THR A 248 19.87 -3.79 27.39
C THR A 248 19.41 -2.39 26.95
N PHE A 249 18.12 -2.11 27.11
CA PHE A 249 17.54 -0.80 26.87
C PHE A 249 17.98 0.22 27.93
N SER A 250 17.78 1.51 27.64
CA SER A 250 18.16 2.61 28.55
C SER A 250 17.40 2.59 29.87
N ASP A 251 16.24 1.94 29.93
CA ASP A 251 15.43 1.74 31.13
C ASP A 251 15.83 0.49 31.95
N GLY A 252 16.85 -0.25 31.49
CA GLY A 252 17.32 -1.48 32.12
C GLY A 252 16.60 -2.75 31.64
N THR A 253 15.60 -2.66 30.77
CA THR A 253 14.94 -3.84 30.19
C THR A 253 15.95 -4.65 29.38
N VAL A 254 16.06 -5.96 29.63
CA VAL A 254 17.01 -6.85 28.94
C VAL A 254 16.27 -7.73 27.94
N LEU A 255 16.72 -7.70 26.69
CA LEU A 255 16.27 -8.57 25.61
C LEU A 255 17.34 -9.62 25.34
N LYS A 256 17.01 -10.90 25.50
CA LYS A 256 17.91 -12.02 25.26
C LYS A 256 17.99 -12.38 23.79
N LYS A 257 19.12 -12.93 23.37
CA LYS A 257 19.28 -13.45 22.00
C LYS A 257 18.12 -14.38 21.63
N GLY A 258 17.48 -14.09 20.50
CA GLY A 258 16.32 -14.81 19.98
C GLY A 258 14.95 -14.23 20.38
N GLU A 259 14.90 -13.36 21.38
CA GLU A 259 13.66 -12.67 21.76
C GLU A 259 13.27 -11.60 20.74
N TRP A 260 11.97 -11.35 20.64
CA TRP A 260 11.40 -10.37 19.73
C TRP A 260 10.88 -9.15 20.47
N VAL A 261 11.09 -7.98 19.87
CA VAL A 261 10.53 -6.69 20.32
C VAL A 261 9.81 -6.02 19.16
N ALA A 262 8.73 -5.31 19.45
CA ALA A 262 7.95 -4.54 18.49
C ALA A 262 7.32 -3.33 19.18
N ALA A 263 6.99 -2.29 18.40
CA ALA A 263 6.22 -1.16 18.88
C ALA A 263 4.72 -1.47 18.82
N ALA A 264 3.99 -1.14 19.90
CA ALA A 264 2.57 -1.36 20.04
C ALA A 264 1.76 -0.31 19.25
N LEU A 265 1.72 -0.46 17.93
CA LEU A 265 1.11 0.49 17.00
C LEU A 265 -0.38 0.73 17.29
N GLY A 266 -1.17 -0.34 17.44
CA GLY A 266 -2.61 -0.23 17.70
C GLY A 266 -2.93 0.60 18.95
N PRO A 267 -2.36 0.25 20.13
CA PRO A 267 -2.50 1.06 21.34
C PRO A 267 -2.02 2.51 21.17
N MET A 268 -0.87 2.74 20.51
CA MET A 268 -0.33 4.09 20.27
C MET A 268 -1.32 4.98 19.50
N LEU A 269 -1.91 4.47 18.42
CA LEU A 269 -2.86 5.21 17.56
C LEU A 269 -4.22 5.50 18.24
N GLN A 270 -4.43 4.89 19.41
CA GLN A 270 -5.65 4.93 20.20
C GLN A 270 -5.43 5.56 21.58
N ASP A 271 -4.24 6.12 21.83
CA ASP A 271 -3.86 6.75 23.09
C ASP A 271 -4.34 8.21 23.11
N ASN A 272 -5.17 8.57 24.10
CA ASN A 272 -5.69 9.94 24.26
C ASN A 272 -4.60 10.98 24.58
N SER A 273 -3.46 10.57 25.14
CA SER A 273 -2.34 11.47 25.42
C SER A 273 -1.59 11.86 24.15
N LEU A 274 -1.69 11.05 23.10
CA LEU A 274 -1.09 11.29 21.79
C LEU A 274 -2.12 11.87 20.80
N TYR A 275 -3.38 11.42 20.91
CA TYR A 275 -4.47 11.78 20.01
C TYR A 275 -5.66 12.33 20.82
N PRO A 276 -5.86 13.66 20.87
CA PRO A 276 -7.03 14.25 21.54
C PRO A 276 -8.34 13.64 21.00
N LYS A 277 -9.24 13.20 21.88
CA LYS A 277 -10.46 12.47 21.50
C LYS A 277 -10.16 11.27 20.56
N SER A 278 -9.19 10.43 20.91
CA SER A 278 -8.73 9.30 20.07
C SER A 278 -9.83 8.31 19.65
N LYS A 279 -10.92 8.24 20.42
CA LYS A 279 -12.11 7.40 20.18
C LYS A 279 -13.16 8.04 19.28
N VAL A 280 -12.87 9.21 18.73
CA VAL A 280 -13.71 9.89 17.74
C VAL A 280 -12.96 9.87 16.42
N PHE A 281 -13.61 9.42 15.36
CA PHE A 281 -13.11 9.58 14.00
C PHE A 281 -13.31 11.03 13.58
N ASP A 282 -12.23 11.67 13.14
CA ASP A 282 -12.29 12.98 12.50
C ASP A 282 -11.40 12.96 11.27
N GLY A 283 -12.03 12.85 10.09
CA GLY A 283 -11.34 12.79 8.81
C GLY A 283 -10.45 13.99 8.50
N PHE A 284 -10.61 15.10 9.22
CA PHE A 284 -9.82 16.33 9.02
C PHE A 284 -8.90 16.66 10.22
N ARG A 285 -8.74 15.73 11.17
CA ARG A 285 -7.83 15.80 12.33
C ARG A 285 -6.41 16.32 12.02
N PHE A 286 -5.86 15.96 10.87
CA PHE A 286 -4.49 16.30 10.45
C PHE A 286 -4.44 17.40 9.37
N ALA A 287 -5.56 18.00 9.03
CA ALA A 287 -5.66 18.98 7.96
C ALA A 287 -5.11 20.35 8.41
N ASP A 288 -4.62 21.11 7.45
CA ASP A 288 -4.24 22.51 7.68
C ASP A 288 -5.52 23.34 7.90
N PRO A 289 -5.61 24.15 8.98
CA PRO A 289 -6.77 24.99 9.27
C PRO A 289 -7.16 25.97 8.14
N LYS A 290 -6.29 26.20 7.15
CA LYS A 290 -6.68 26.98 5.95
C LYS A 290 -7.63 26.25 5.00
N TYR A 291 -7.77 24.93 5.12
CA TYR A 291 -8.63 24.10 4.26
C TYR A 291 -9.87 23.55 4.97
N THR A 292 -9.92 23.62 6.29
CA THR A 292 -11.04 23.13 7.09
C THR A 292 -11.28 24.06 8.28
N GLU A 293 -12.52 24.17 8.72
CA GLU A 293 -12.79 24.76 10.03
C GLU A 293 -12.13 23.92 11.13
N ALA A 294 -11.65 24.59 12.18
CA ALA A 294 -10.98 23.92 13.29
C ALA A 294 -11.95 22.98 14.00
N THR A 295 -11.53 21.74 14.19
CA THR A 295 -12.28 20.73 14.95
C THR A 295 -11.73 20.60 16.37
N ASP A 296 -12.49 19.98 17.26
CA ASP A 296 -12.01 19.69 18.62
C ASP A 296 -10.96 18.56 18.68
N CYS A 297 -10.62 17.96 17.53
CA CYS A 297 -9.73 16.81 17.42
C CYS A 297 -8.34 17.18 16.87
N VAL A 298 -8.10 18.48 16.60
CA VAL A 298 -6.86 19.00 15.98
C VAL A 298 -5.62 18.45 16.69
N GLN A 299 -4.65 17.99 15.89
CA GLN A 299 -3.40 17.48 16.41
C GLN A 299 -2.50 18.58 16.98
N PRO A 300 -1.96 18.43 18.20
CA PRO A 300 -1.06 19.40 18.81
C PRO A 300 0.19 19.69 17.97
N GLU A 301 0.68 18.71 17.22
CA GLU A 301 1.86 18.82 16.37
C GLU A 301 1.62 19.61 15.07
N GLY A 302 0.37 19.98 14.80
CA GLY A 302 -0.03 20.69 13.58
C GLY A 302 -0.35 19.78 12.40
N PRO A 303 -0.60 20.38 11.22
CA PRO A 303 -1.03 19.64 10.04
C PRO A 303 0.08 18.75 9.50
N SER A 304 -0.29 17.62 8.93
CA SER A 304 0.67 16.67 8.37
C SER A 304 0.03 15.78 7.31
N LYS A 305 0.85 15.34 6.35
CA LYS A 305 0.40 14.55 5.20
C LYS A 305 0.30 13.07 5.55
N PHE A 306 -0.46 12.33 4.74
CA PHE A 306 -0.53 10.88 4.87
C PHE A 306 0.84 10.22 4.71
N THR A 307 1.74 10.79 3.90
CA THR A 307 3.08 10.28 3.64
C THR A 307 4.14 10.66 4.69
N ASP A 308 3.79 11.44 5.71
CA ASP A 308 4.74 11.86 6.73
C ASP A 308 5.10 10.70 7.68
N VAL A 309 6.35 10.72 8.16
CA VAL A 309 6.88 9.72 9.09
C VAL A 309 7.13 10.44 10.41
N LEU A 310 6.31 10.12 11.41
CA LEU A 310 6.33 10.80 12.70
C LEU A 310 6.52 9.78 13.81
N GLU A 311 7.16 10.20 14.90
CA GLU A 311 7.41 9.33 16.05
C GLU A 311 6.12 8.76 16.64
N LYS A 312 5.07 9.58 16.68
CA LYS A 312 3.73 9.23 17.20
C LYS A 312 2.82 8.58 16.16
N TYR A 313 3.21 8.55 14.88
CA TYR A 313 2.44 7.96 13.77
C TYR A 313 3.34 7.01 12.96
N GLN A 314 3.43 5.75 13.42
CA GLN A 314 4.40 4.78 12.92
C GLN A 314 3.84 3.78 11.89
N ILE A 315 2.77 4.15 11.18
CA ILE A 315 2.13 3.30 10.16
C ILE A 315 3.09 2.97 9.01
N TRP A 316 3.97 3.91 8.65
CA TRP A 316 5.01 3.68 7.65
C TRP A 316 6.29 3.04 8.20
N GLY A 317 6.32 2.67 9.48
CA GLY A 317 7.52 2.21 10.18
C GLY A 317 8.40 3.36 10.65
N THR A 318 9.58 3.03 11.18
CA THR A 318 10.49 4.01 11.80
C THR A 318 11.94 3.87 11.32
N GLY A 319 12.66 5.00 11.31
CA GLY A 319 14.09 5.04 11.00
C GLY A 319 14.43 4.42 9.64
N LYS A 320 15.44 3.53 9.62
CA LYS A 320 15.98 2.91 8.39
C LYS A 320 15.02 1.92 7.70
N ILE A 321 13.90 1.57 8.32
CA ILE A 321 12.89 0.65 7.75
C ILE A 321 11.59 1.34 7.35
N THR A 322 11.63 2.66 7.21
CA THR A 322 10.50 3.44 6.71
C THR A 322 10.07 2.94 5.33
N CYS A 323 8.77 2.76 5.13
CA CYS A 323 8.18 2.36 3.86
C CYS A 323 8.60 3.31 2.72
N PRO A 324 9.36 2.81 1.73
CA PRO A 324 9.75 3.63 0.57
C PRO A 324 8.59 3.85 -0.41
N GLY A 325 7.59 2.95 -0.40
CA GLY A 325 6.42 3.00 -1.30
C GLY A 325 5.27 3.89 -0.83
N ARG A 326 5.38 4.56 0.33
CA ARG A 326 4.28 5.37 0.90
C ARG A 326 3.77 6.47 -0.03
N PHE A 327 4.64 7.06 -0.85
CA PHE A 327 4.26 8.06 -1.86
C PHE A 327 3.43 7.45 -2.98
N PHE A 328 3.84 6.28 -3.48
CA PHE A 328 3.04 5.51 -4.44
C PHE A 328 1.68 5.13 -3.85
N VAL A 329 1.63 4.64 -2.61
CA VAL A 329 0.38 4.31 -1.91
C VAL A 329 -0.55 5.54 -1.82
N SER A 330 -0.06 6.65 -1.27
CA SER A 330 -0.86 7.89 -1.16
C SER A 330 -1.36 8.35 -2.52
N TYR A 331 -0.50 8.33 -3.54
CA TYR A 331 -0.86 8.75 -4.88
C TYR A 331 -1.94 7.87 -5.52
N VAL A 332 -1.79 6.55 -5.44
CA VAL A 332 -2.78 5.60 -5.96
C VAL A 332 -4.12 5.74 -5.23
N MET A 333 -4.10 5.81 -3.89
CA MET A 333 -5.33 6.02 -3.12
C MET A 333 -6.01 7.33 -3.49
N LYS A 334 -5.25 8.42 -3.67
CA LYS A 334 -5.78 9.70 -4.12
C LYS A 334 -6.42 9.61 -5.50
N GLN A 335 -5.78 8.95 -6.48
CA GLN A 335 -6.36 8.77 -7.82
C GLN A 335 -7.68 7.98 -7.78
N VAL A 336 -7.73 6.90 -7.00
CA VAL A 336 -8.96 6.09 -6.89
C VAL A 336 -10.07 6.88 -6.19
N PHE A 337 -9.77 7.57 -5.10
CA PHE A 337 -10.77 8.41 -4.42
C PHE A 337 -11.18 9.63 -5.23
N PHE A 338 -10.29 10.19 -6.04
CA PHE A 338 -10.61 11.23 -7.01
C PHE A 338 -11.73 10.72 -7.93
N HIS A 339 -11.54 9.55 -8.54
CA HIS A 339 -12.55 8.94 -9.40
C HIS A 339 -13.87 8.66 -8.67
N ILE A 340 -13.82 8.12 -7.46
CA ILE A 340 -15.02 7.86 -6.64
C ILE A 340 -15.78 9.16 -6.36
N LEU A 341 -15.10 10.20 -5.87
CA LEU A 341 -15.73 11.46 -5.48
C LEU A 341 -16.23 12.29 -6.67
N GLU A 342 -15.58 12.15 -7.81
CA GLU A 342 -15.97 12.79 -9.07
C GLU A 342 -17.26 12.18 -9.63
N ASN A 343 -17.40 10.85 -9.61
CA ASN A 343 -18.42 10.14 -10.39
C ASN A 343 -19.55 9.51 -9.58
N TYR A 344 -19.34 9.26 -8.28
CA TYR A 344 -20.26 8.44 -7.48
C TYR A 344 -20.64 9.07 -6.13
N GLU A 345 -21.76 8.58 -5.60
CA GLU A 345 -22.17 8.67 -4.20
C GLU A 345 -22.00 7.28 -3.55
N PRO A 346 -20.86 7.02 -2.87
CA PRO A 346 -20.62 5.73 -2.25
C PRO A 346 -21.43 5.57 -0.96
N SER A 347 -22.00 4.38 -0.76
CA SER A 347 -22.72 4.01 0.46
C SER A 347 -22.54 2.51 0.76
N MET A 348 -22.82 2.13 2.00
CA MET A 348 -22.65 0.76 2.49
C MET A 348 -23.73 0.46 3.51
N GLU A 349 -24.27 -0.77 3.49
CA GLU A 349 -25.21 -1.24 4.51
C GLU A 349 -24.50 -1.53 5.85
N GLY A 350 -25.25 -1.50 6.95
CA GLY A 350 -24.69 -1.79 8.28
C GLY A 350 -23.77 -0.68 8.80
N LYS A 351 -24.16 0.58 8.60
CA LYS A 351 -23.40 1.75 9.06
C LYS A 351 -23.02 1.64 10.54
N GLY A 352 -21.72 1.79 10.84
CA GLY A 352 -21.19 1.71 12.21
C GLY A 352 -21.00 0.29 12.75
N GLU A 353 -21.23 -0.74 11.94
CA GLU A 353 -20.83 -2.10 12.29
C GLU A 353 -19.31 -2.29 12.19
N LYS A 354 -18.80 -3.33 12.85
CA LYS A 354 -17.39 -3.68 12.70
C LYS A 354 -17.15 -4.37 11.35
N HIS A 355 -16.65 -3.62 10.38
CA HIS A 355 -16.28 -4.11 9.04
C HIS A 355 -14.92 -4.83 8.98
N THR A 356 -14.30 -5.11 10.14
CA THR A 356 -12.99 -5.76 10.24
C THR A 356 -12.99 -6.97 11.17
N PHE A 357 -12.07 -7.89 10.91
CA PHE A 357 -11.73 -8.96 11.85
C PHE A 357 -10.21 -8.98 12.10
N ALA A 358 -9.81 -9.42 13.29
CA ALA A 358 -8.41 -9.55 13.64
C ALA A 358 -7.92 -10.96 13.33
N TRP A 359 -6.79 -11.07 12.64
CA TRP A 359 -6.07 -12.32 12.46
C TRP A 359 -4.62 -12.14 12.91
N ARG A 360 -4.32 -12.66 14.10
CA ARG A 360 -3.03 -12.45 14.78
C ARG A 360 -2.79 -10.96 15.02
N THR A 361 -1.83 -10.35 14.32
CA THR A 361 -1.56 -8.90 14.41
C THR A 361 -2.21 -8.10 13.28
N LEU A 362 -2.79 -8.77 12.28
CA LEU A 362 -3.42 -8.11 11.14
C LEU A 362 -4.87 -7.73 11.45
N SER A 363 -5.27 -6.55 11.04
CA SER A 363 -6.66 -6.17 10.85
C SER A 363 -7.01 -6.40 9.38
N LEU A 364 -8.01 -7.23 9.12
CA LEU A 364 -8.45 -7.57 7.76
C LEU A 364 -9.91 -7.13 7.53
N PRO A 365 -10.28 -6.72 6.30
CA PRO A 365 -11.66 -6.44 5.95
C PRO A 365 -12.49 -7.71 6.07
N ARG A 366 -13.71 -7.62 6.62
CA ARG A 366 -14.61 -8.76 6.64
C ARG A 366 -14.95 -9.17 5.20
N PRO A 367 -14.91 -10.47 4.88
CA PRO A 367 -15.37 -10.95 3.59
C PRO A 367 -16.84 -10.60 3.37
N GLY A 368 -17.22 -10.32 2.13
CA GLY A 368 -18.63 -10.13 1.76
C GLY A 368 -19.23 -8.75 2.04
N ILE A 369 -18.45 -7.77 2.52
CA ILE A 369 -18.96 -6.39 2.66
C ILE A 369 -19.10 -5.75 1.27
N GLU A 370 -20.32 -5.39 0.93
CA GLU A 370 -20.70 -4.75 -0.32
C GLU A 370 -20.78 -3.23 -0.17
N VAL A 371 -20.40 -2.51 -1.23
CA VAL A 371 -20.44 -1.05 -1.33
C VAL A 371 -21.21 -0.70 -2.59
N THR A 372 -22.18 0.19 -2.44
CA THR A 372 -22.99 0.73 -3.53
C THR A 372 -22.39 2.04 -4.00
N PHE A 373 -22.17 2.16 -5.31
CA PHE A 373 -21.69 3.35 -6.01
C PHE A 373 -22.80 3.88 -6.92
N ALA A 374 -23.68 4.73 -6.39
CA ALA A 374 -24.70 5.38 -7.21
C ALA A 374 -24.05 6.47 -8.09
N GLU A 375 -24.37 6.52 -9.38
CA GLU A 375 -23.88 7.59 -10.26
C GLU A 375 -24.38 8.96 -9.77
N ARG A 376 -23.52 9.98 -9.88
CA ARG A 376 -23.89 11.33 -9.49
C ARG A 376 -24.86 11.93 -10.53
N SER A 377 -26.00 12.44 -10.06
CA SER A 377 -27.04 13.07 -10.90
C SER A 377 -26.71 14.50 -11.34
N ASP A 378 -25.68 15.12 -10.76
CA ASP A 378 -25.41 16.54 -10.91
C ASP A 378 -24.43 16.81 -12.05
N GLU A 379 -24.99 17.30 -13.16
CA GLU A 379 -24.37 17.95 -14.32
C GLU A 379 -23.52 17.07 -15.25
N LYS A 380 -24.20 16.32 -16.14
CA LYS A 380 -23.87 16.40 -17.56
C LYS A 380 -24.24 17.80 -18.04
N THR A 381 -23.43 18.81 -17.73
CA THR A 381 -23.56 20.11 -18.39
C THR A 381 -23.21 19.91 -19.86
N ASP A 382 -24.13 20.29 -20.72
CA ASP A 382 -24.05 20.22 -22.18
C ASP A 382 -22.66 20.66 -22.68
N ALA A 383 -22.00 19.76 -23.41
CA ALA A 383 -20.86 20.05 -24.27
C ALA A 383 -21.28 19.92 -25.74
#